data_AF-A0A959C847-F1
#
_entry.id   AF-A0A959C847-F1
#
_cell.length_a   1.000
_cell.length_b   1.000
_cell.length_c   1.000
_cell.angle_alpha   90.00
_cell.angle_beta   90.00
_cell.angle_gamma   90.00
#
_symmetry.space_group_name_H-M   'P 1'
#
loop_
_entity.id
_entity.type
_entity.pdbx_description
1 polymer ?
#
loop_
_entity_poly.entity_id
_entity_poly.type
_entity_poly.pdbx_seq_one_letter_code
_entity_poly.pdbx_strand_id
1 'polypeptide(L)' 'MEYGQIFTPQGRVVQEIKAAEFSAEIMVEHLPAGIYFLQIQTREGTQTMIKWVKSN' A
#
# COMPACT_ATOMS: atom_id res chain seq x y z
N MET A 1 -12.93 1.93 -10.70
CA MET A 1 -12.78 2.81 -9.52
C MET A 1 -11.33 2.70 -9.10
N GLU A 2 -10.70 3.82 -8.76
CA GLU A 2 -9.29 3.81 -8.40
C GLU A 2 -9.16 3.53 -6.91
N TYR A 3 -8.33 2.56 -6.53
CA TYR A 3 -8.14 2.19 -5.15
C TYR A 3 -6.71 1.74 -4.89
N GLY A 4 -6.22 2.04 -3.70
CA GLY A 4 -4.93 1.57 -3.23
C GLY A 4 -5.10 0.73 -1.97
N GLN A 5 -4.22 -0.26 -1.78
CA GLN A 5 -4.25 -1.16 -0.63
C GLN A 5 -2.82 -1.50 -0.21
N ILE A 6 -2.57 -1.49 1.09
CA ILE A 6 -1.37 -2.09 1.69
C ILE A 6 -1.75 -3.49 2.15
N PHE A 7 -0.92 -4.47 1.82
CA PHE A 7 -1.11 -5.85 2.25
C PHE A 7 0.19 -6.49 2.74
N THR A 8 0.03 -7.49 3.60
CA THR A 8 1.14 -8.32 4.09
C THR A 8 1.61 -9.31 3.01
N PRO A 9 2.77 -9.97 3.17
CA PRO A 9 3.23 -10.99 2.23
C PRO A 9 2.28 -12.18 2.09
N GLN A 10 1.37 -12.38 3.05
CA GLN A 10 0.33 -13.41 3.03
C GLN A 10 -0.93 -12.96 2.27
N GLY A 11 -0.94 -11.75 1.69
CA GLY A 11 -2.09 -11.21 0.95
C GLY A 11 -3.19 -10.58 1.81
N ARG A 12 -2.96 -10.40 3.12
CA ARG A 12 -3.94 -9.76 4.00
C ARG A 12 -3.86 -8.24 3.84
N VAL A 13 -4.97 -7.60 3.50
CA VAL A 13 -5.09 -6.13 3.49
C VAL A 13 -5.00 -5.61 4.93
N VAL A 14 -4.11 -4.64 5.15
CA VAL A 14 -3.90 -3.98 6.45
C VAL A 14 -4.32 -2.52 6.43
N GLN A 15 -4.37 -1.89 5.26
CA GLN A 15 -4.81 -0.51 5.10
C GLN A 15 -5.32 -0.26 3.68
N GLU A 16 -6.41 0.50 3.56
CA GLU A 16 -6.86 1.05 2.28
C GLU A 16 -6.30 2.46 2.09
N ILE A 17 -5.96 2.80 0.85
CA ILE A 17 -5.43 4.10 0.44
C ILE A 17 -6.43 4.75 -0.50
N LYS A 18 -6.85 5.97 -0.19
CA LYS A 18 -7.78 6.72 -1.04
C LYS A 18 -7.03 7.27 -2.24
N ALA A 19 -7.73 7.45 -3.35
CA ALA A 19 -7.14 8.00 -4.59
C ALA A 19 -6.46 9.37 -4.38
N ALA A 20 -6.98 10.20 -3.47
CA ALA A 20 -6.39 11.50 -3.12
C ALA A 20 -5.00 11.39 -2.44
N GLU A 21 -4.64 10.21 -1.93
CA GLU A 21 -3.38 9.97 -1.21
C GLU A 21 -2.31 9.34 -2.11
N PHE A 22 -2.63 9.01 -3.38
CA PHE A 22 -1.68 8.33 -4.27
C PHE A 22 -0.43 9.16 -4.60
N SER A 23 -0.54 10.48 -4.59
CA SER A 23 0.57 11.42 -4.82
C SER A 23 1.15 11.99 -3.52
N ALA A 24 0.65 11.54 -2.36
CA ALA A 24 1.08 12.00 -1.05
C ALA A 24 1.96 10.97 -0.34
N GLU A 25 2.59 11.36 0.76
CA GLU A 25 3.27 10.43 1.65
C GLU A 25 2.25 9.48 2.30
N ILE A 26 2.52 8.18 2.24
CA ILE A 26 1.67 7.15 2.86
C ILE A 26 2.24 6.84 4.24
N MET A 27 1.53 7.22 5.30
CA MET A 27 1.94 6.99 6.68
C MET A 27 1.66 5.56 7.14
N VAL A 28 2.73 4.85 7.54
CA VAL A 28 2.69 3.45 7.98
C VAL A 28 3.19 3.25 9.42
N GLU A 29 3.28 4.32 10.21
CA GLU A 29 3.85 4.30 11.57
C GLU A 29 3.13 3.33 12.51
N HIS A 30 1.80 3.24 12.37
CA HIS A 30 0.94 2.35 13.13
C HIS A 30 1.09 0.87 12.75
N LEU A 31 1.73 0.56 11.61
CA LEU A 31 1.96 -0.82 11.20
C LEU A 31 3.14 -1.43 11.98
N PRO A 32 3.04 -2.69 12.41
CA PRO A 32 4.16 -3.41 13.00
C PRO A 32 5.38 -3.44 12.05
N ALA A 33 6.58 -3.62 12.59
CA ALA A 33 7.76 -3.90 11.78
C ALA A 33 7.52 -5.14 10.91
N GLY A 34 7.91 -5.08 9.63
CA GLY A 34 7.58 -6.12 8.68
C GLY A 34 7.73 -5.71 7.22
N ILE A 35 7.41 -6.66 6.34
CA ILE A 35 7.39 -6.45 4.89
C ILE A 35 5.95 -6.13 4.50
N TYR A 36 5.76 -5.11 3.67
CA TYR A 36 4.47 -4.74 3.13
C TYR A 36 4.57 -4.44 1.64
N PHE A 37 3.42 -4.57 0.98
CA PHE A 37 3.26 -4.28 -0.43
C PHE A 37 2.13 -3.27 -0.60
N LEU A 38 2.38 -2.22 -1.39
CA LEU A 38 1.34 -1.29 -1.81
C LEU A 38 0.86 -1.70 -3.20
N GLN A 39 -0.42 -1.94 -3.36
CA GLN A 39 -1.08 -2.06 -4.66
C GLN A 39 -1.93 -0.83 -4.96
N ILE A 40 -1.80 -0.29 -6.17
CA ILE A 40 -2.65 0.76 -6.71
C ILE A 40 -3.26 0.25 -8.02
N GLN A 41 -4.59 0.23 -8.09
CA GLN A 41 -5.31 -0.04 -9.33
C GLN A 41 -5.90 1.27 -9.84
N THR A 42 -5.42 1.73 -10.99
CA THR A 42 -5.95 2.91 -11.70
C THR A 42 -6.83 2.46 -12.87
N ARG A 43 -7.48 3.42 -13.53
CA ARG A 43 -8.24 3.13 -14.77
C ARG A 43 -7.35 2.63 -15.92
N GLU A 44 -6.06 2.96 -15.88
CA GLU A 44 -5.07 2.61 -16.90
C GLU A 44 -4.45 1.21 -16.67
N GLY A 45 -4.73 0.59 -15.52
CA GLY A 45 -4.26 -0.75 -15.18
C GLY A 45 -3.77 -0.82 -13.73
N THR A 46 -3.20 -1.98 -13.37
CA THR A 46 -2.57 -2.15 -12.06
C THR A 46 -1.16 -1.56 -12.11
N GLN A 47 -0.92 -0.49 -11.36
CA GLN A 47 0.43 0.05 -11.14
C GLN A 47 0.91 -0.43 -9.78
N THR A 48 1.72 -1.48 -9.72
CA THR A 48 2.20 -2.01 -8.42
C THR A 48 3.46 -2.86 -8.52
N MET A 49 4.50 -2.49 -7.76
CA MET A 49 5.04 -3.31 -6.65
C MET A 49 6.15 -2.52 -5.94
N ILE A 50 5.80 -1.65 -4.98
CA ILE A 50 6.81 -1.11 -4.07
C ILE A 50 6.80 -1.98 -2.82
N LYS A 51 7.91 -2.68 -2.60
CA LYS A 51 8.17 -3.46 -1.38
C LYS A 51 8.78 -2.54 -0.34
N TRP A 52 8.12 -2.40 0.80
CA TRP A 52 8.68 -1.69 1.95
C TRP A 52 9.10 -2.68 3.03
N VAL A 53 10.16 -2.35 3.73
CA VAL A 53 10.59 -3.02 4.96
C VAL A 53 10.54 -1.95 6.05
N LYS A 54 9.57 -2.05 6.96
CA LYS A 54 9.58 -1.25 8.19
C LYS A 54 10.51 -1.95 9.18
N SER A 55 11.70 -1.41 9.37
CA SER A 55 12.61 -1.77 10.47
C SER A 55 12.37 -0.86 11.67
N ASN A 56 12.69 -1.36 12.87
CA ASN A 56 12.73 -0.56 14.09
C ASN A 56 13.92 0.41 14.07
#